data_AF-A0A0F9F7E4-F1
#
_entry.id   AF-A0A0F9F7E4-F1
#
_cell.length_a   1.000
_cell.length_b   1.000
_cell.length_c   1.000
_cell.angle_alpha   90.00
_cell.angle_beta   90.00
_cell.angle_gamma   90.00
#
_symmetry.space_group_name_H-M   'P 1'
#
loop_
_entity.id
_entity.type
_entity.pdbx_description
1 polymer ?
#
loop_
_entity_poly.entity_id
_entity_poly.type
_entity_poly.pdbx_seq_one_letter_code
_entity_poly.pdbx_strand_id
1 'polypeptide(L)'
;MSGNTRGKLKEHFEGVHRNIDWCLHHIAKSATLIEVSLSQLPAFQDVKGDDKKEEAFFKEHPMYQAVTSLGLGLQTFDKLAKGIYDKL
;
A
#
# COMPACT_ATOMS: atom_id res chain seq x y z
N MET A 1 -14.51 18.54 -32.77
CA MET A 1 -14.18 18.58 -31.32
C MET A 1 -13.03 17.61 -31.00
N SER A 2 -11.87 17.76 -31.65
CA SER A 2 -10.66 16.95 -31.41
C SER A 2 -9.63 17.65 -30.51
N GLY A 3 -10.04 18.74 -29.86
CA GLY A 3 -9.18 19.54 -28.98
C GLY A 3 -8.91 18.82 -27.66
N ASN A 4 -7.75 18.18 -27.57
CA ASN A 4 -7.10 17.72 -26.35
C ASN A 4 -7.51 16.36 -25.75
N THR A 5 -7.68 15.30 -26.56
CA THR A 5 -7.80 13.92 -26.06
C THR A 5 -6.60 13.52 -25.18
N ARG A 6 -5.38 13.91 -25.55
CA ARG A 6 -4.14 13.62 -24.81
C ARG A 6 -4.18 14.19 -23.37
N GLY A 7 -4.54 15.47 -23.22
CA GLY A 7 -4.68 16.09 -21.91
C GLY A 7 -5.80 15.50 -21.07
N LYS A 8 -6.94 15.15 -21.68
CA LYS A 8 -8.02 14.45 -20.97
C LYS A 8 -7.59 13.09 -20.45
N LEU A 9 -6.82 12.32 -21.24
CA LEU A 9 -6.25 11.07 -20.77
C LEU A 9 -5.30 11.29 -19.58
N LYS A 10 -4.43 12.31 -19.63
CA LYS A 10 -3.55 12.65 -18.50
C LYS A 10 -4.34 12.97 -17.23
N GLU A 11 -5.37 13.82 -17.32
CA GLU A 11 -6.24 14.16 -16.19
C GLU A 11 -6.84 12.90 -15.53
N HIS A 12 -7.33 11.96 -16.35
CA HIS A 12 -7.91 10.71 -15.84
C HIS A 12 -6.87 9.80 -15.18
N PHE A 13 -5.69 9.62 -15.78
CA PHE A 13 -4.62 8.80 -15.18
C PHE A 13 -4.02 9.44 -13.92
N GLU A 14 -3.94 10.76 -13.85
CA GLU A 14 -3.57 11.47 -12.62
C GLU A 14 -4.64 11.28 -11.52
N GLY A 15 -5.92 11.20 -11.89
CA GLY A 15 -7.00 10.83 -10.97
C GLY A 15 -6.85 9.40 -10.45
N VAL A 16 -6.50 8.45 -11.31
CA VAL A 16 -6.22 7.05 -10.91
C VAL A 16 -5.05 7.00 -9.93
N HIS A 17 -3.93 7.66 -10.23
CA HIS A 17 -2.75 7.71 -9.35
C HIS A 17 -3.11 8.26 -7.96
N ARG A 18 -3.80 9.42 -7.90
CA ARG A 18 -4.23 10.03 -6.63
C ARG A 18 -5.15 9.13 -5.80
N ASN A 19 -6.04 8.39 -6.45
CA ASN A 19 -6.91 7.43 -5.75
C ASN A 19 -6.10 6.27 -5.18
N ILE A 20 -5.11 5.77 -5.92
CA ILE A 20 -4.23 4.71 -5.42
C ILE A 20 -3.38 5.20 -4.26
N ASP A 21 -2.83 6.42 -4.31
CA ASP A 21 -2.11 7.03 -3.19
C ASP A 21 -2.98 7.10 -1.92
N TRP A 22 -4.25 7.50 -2.06
CA TRP A 22 -5.19 7.53 -0.95
C TRP A 22 -5.46 6.13 -0.38
N CYS A 23 -5.63 5.12 -1.24
CA CYS A 23 -5.76 3.74 -0.79
C CYS A 23 -4.49 3.23 -0.07
N LEU A 24 -3.30 3.53 -0.60
CA LEU A 24 -2.02 3.16 0.01
C LEU A 24 -1.83 3.81 1.38
N HIS A 25 -2.25 5.07 1.55
CA HIS A 25 -2.26 5.74 2.84
C HIS A 25 -3.08 4.96 3.88
N HIS A 26 -4.31 4.58 3.54
CA HIS A 26 -5.18 3.85 4.46
C HIS A 26 -4.70 2.43 4.74
N ILE A 27 -4.16 1.73 3.74
CA ILE A 27 -3.55 0.41 3.93
C ILE A 27 -2.39 0.49 4.92
N ALA A 28 -1.50 1.49 4.77
CA ALA A 28 -0.40 1.69 5.70
C ALA A 28 -0.90 1.96 7.12
N LYS A 29 -1.94 2.81 7.28
CA LYS A 29 -2.58 3.04 8.59
C LYS A 29 -3.20 1.77 9.17
N SER A 30 -3.87 0.96 8.36
CA SER A 30 -4.41 -0.32 8.78
C SER A 30 -3.32 -1.28 9.24
N ALA A 31 -2.20 -1.37 8.51
CA ALA A 31 -1.05 -2.19 8.90
C ALA A 31 -0.50 -1.75 10.26
N THR A 32 -0.32 -0.44 10.50
CA THR A 32 0.12 0.08 11.80
C THR A 32 -0.87 -0.23 12.93
N LEU A 33 -2.18 -0.15 12.69
CA LEU A 33 -3.18 -0.52 13.70
C LEU A 33 -3.07 -2.01 14.08
N ILE A 34 -2.80 -2.87 13.10
CA ILE A 34 -2.57 -4.30 13.32
C ILE A 34 -1.27 -4.51 14.10
N GLU A 35 -0.17 -3.85 13.73
CA GLU A 35 1.11 -3.91 14.47
C GLU A 35 0.94 -3.49 15.93
N VAL A 36 0.21 -2.40 16.19
CA VAL A 36 -0.10 -1.95 17.56
C VAL A 36 -0.88 -3.00 18.33
N SER A 37 -1.90 -3.62 17.71
CA SER A 37 -2.67 -4.69 18.33
C SER A 37 -1.83 -5.94 18.61
N LEU A 38 -0.96 -6.32 17.68
CA LEU A 38 -0.09 -7.50 17.79
C LEU A 38 1.02 -7.28 18.83
N SER A 39 1.52 -6.06 18.96
CA SER A 39 2.54 -5.67 19.94
C SER A 39 2.07 -5.80 21.40
N GLN A 40 0.76 -5.91 21.63
CA GLN A 40 0.17 -6.13 22.95
C GLN A 40 0.15 -7.60 23.36
N LEU A 41 0.44 -8.53 22.43
CA LEU A 41 0.45 -9.96 22.73
C LEU A 41 1.65 -10.32 23.62
N PRO A 42 1.49 -11.27 24.57
CA PRO A 42 2.61 -11.75 25.38
C PRO A 42 3.79 -12.26 24.55
N ALA A 43 3.50 -13.00 23.47
CA ALA A 43 4.52 -13.55 22.57
C ALA A 43 5.35 -12.47 21.84
N PHE A 44 4.83 -11.24 21.72
CA PHE A 44 5.61 -10.14 21.15
C PHE A 44 6.73 -9.66 22.09
N GLN A 45 6.58 -9.84 23.41
CA GLN A 45 7.60 -9.40 24.36
C GLN A 45 8.93 -10.16 24.19
N ASP A 46 8.88 -11.38 23.65
CA ASP A 46 10.07 -12.21 23.40
C ASP A 46 10.88 -11.73 22.18
N VAL A 47 10.26 -10.95 21.28
CA VAL A 47 10.88 -10.43 20.06
C VAL A 47 11.13 -8.93 20.10
N LYS A 48 10.57 -8.23 21.09
CA LYS A 48 10.63 -6.78 21.22
C LYS A 48 12.06 -6.24 21.31
N GLY A 49 12.37 -5.23 20.52
CA GLY A 49 13.69 -4.59 20.41
C GLY A 49 14.64 -5.22 19.39
N ASP A 50 14.19 -6.26 18.68
CA ASP A 50 14.91 -6.86 17.55
C ASP A 50 14.08 -6.68 16.27
N ASP A 51 14.39 -5.64 15.49
CA ASP A 51 13.63 -5.23 14.29
C ASP A 51 13.33 -6.41 13.34
N LYS A 52 14.28 -7.35 13.18
CA LYS A 52 14.10 -8.50 12.28
C LYS A 52 13.10 -9.49 12.83
N LYS A 53 13.12 -9.73 14.15
CA LYS A 53 12.18 -10.65 14.81
C LYS A 53 10.80 -10.01 14.96
N GLU A 54 10.72 -8.71 15.21
CA GLU A 54 9.44 -7.98 15.21
C GLU A 54 8.80 -8.03 13.82
N GLU A 55 9.55 -7.75 12.76
CA GLU A 55 9.04 -7.84 11.39
C GLU A 55 8.61 -9.27 11.04
N ALA A 56 9.38 -10.28 11.43
CA ALA A 56 9.02 -11.68 11.23
C ALA A 56 7.72 -12.04 11.97
N PHE A 57 7.58 -11.61 13.23
CA PHE A 57 6.38 -11.82 14.02
C PHE A 57 5.14 -11.23 13.33
N PHE A 58 5.19 -9.98 12.89
CA PHE A 58 4.07 -9.37 12.16
C PHE A 58 3.76 -10.12 10.86
N LYS A 59 4.79 -10.52 10.11
CA LYS A 59 4.63 -11.27 8.85
C LYS A 59 4.06 -12.67 9.04
N GLU A 60 4.10 -13.26 10.22
CA GLU A 60 3.45 -14.56 10.48
C GLU A 60 1.93 -14.42 10.67
N HIS A 61 1.42 -13.21 10.93
CA HIS A 61 0.00 -13.00 11.19
C HIS A 61 -0.82 -12.79 9.90
N PRO A 62 -1.88 -13.60 9.65
CA PRO A 62 -2.64 -13.58 8.40
C PRO A 62 -3.25 -12.23 8.03
N MET A 63 -3.74 -11.46 9.02
CA MET A 63 -4.35 -10.15 8.75
C MET A 63 -3.30 -9.11 8.29
N TYR A 64 -2.13 -9.12 8.90
CA TYR A 64 -1.03 -8.26 8.49
C TYR A 64 -0.54 -8.63 7.09
N GLN A 65 -0.39 -9.93 6.81
CA GLN A 65 -0.07 -10.44 5.47
C GLN A 65 -1.09 -10.00 4.43
N ALA A 66 -2.39 -10.12 4.72
CA ALA A 66 -3.45 -9.74 3.78
C ALA A 66 -3.42 -8.23 3.45
N VAL A 67 -3.30 -7.38 4.46
CA VAL A 67 -3.27 -5.92 4.30
C VAL A 67 -2.01 -5.47 3.54
N THR A 68 -0.84 -6.00 3.90
CA THR A 68 0.41 -5.66 3.21
C THR A 68 0.42 -6.18 1.76
N SER A 69 -0.13 -7.37 1.51
CA SER A 69 -0.28 -7.91 0.15
C SER A 69 -1.21 -7.06 -0.72
N LEU A 70 -2.31 -6.54 -0.16
CA LEU A 70 -3.18 -5.60 -0.86
C LEU A 70 -2.40 -4.32 -1.24
N GLY A 71 -1.59 -3.79 -0.33
CA GLY A 71 -0.72 -2.64 -0.61
C GLY A 71 0.24 -2.88 -1.76
N LEU A 72 0.91 -4.05 -1.78
CA LEU A 72 1.79 -4.45 -2.88
C LEU A 72 1.05 -4.57 -4.22
N GLY A 73 -0.18 -5.10 -4.21
CA GLY A 73 -1.04 -5.17 -5.38
C GLY A 73 -1.37 -3.77 -5.94
N LEU A 74 -1.75 -2.84 -5.07
CA LEU A 74 -2.04 -1.45 -5.48
C LEU A 74 -0.81 -0.72 -6.01
N GLN A 75 0.37 -0.91 -5.41
CA GLN A 75 1.62 -0.35 -5.95
C GLN A 75 1.94 -0.89 -7.35
N THR A 76 1.60 -2.15 -7.62
CA THR A 76 1.75 -2.73 -8.96
C THR A 76 0.79 -2.07 -9.95
N PHE A 77 -0.48 -1.88 -9.58
CA PHE A 77 -1.44 -1.16 -10.41
C PHE A 77 -1.03 0.29 -10.67
N ASP A 78 -0.48 0.97 -9.66
CA ASP A 78 -0.02 2.35 -9.81
C ASP A 78 1.12 2.48 -10.82
N LYS A 79 2.10 1.57 -10.75
CA LYS A 79 3.20 1.51 -11.74
C LYS A 79 2.68 1.28 -13.16
N LEU A 80 1.64 0.47 -13.33
CA LEU A 80 1.01 0.27 -14.65
C LEU A 80 0.30 1.54 -15.13
N ALA A 81 -0.44 2.23 -14.26
CA ALA A 81 -1.10 3.49 -14.58
C ALA A 81 -0.08 4.58 -14.95
N LYS A 82 0.99 4.71 -14.16
CA LYS A 82 2.10 5.62 -14.45
C LYS A 82 2.80 5.29 -15.77
N GLY A 83 3.00 4.00 -16.07
CA GLY A 83 3.56 3.56 -17.34
C GLY A 83 2.71 3.94 -18.57
N ILE A 84 1.41 4.18 -18.40
CA ILE A 84 0.56 4.77 -19.44
C ILE A 84 0.73 6.29 -19.46
N TYR A 85 0.70 6.95 -18.30
CA TYR A 85 0.90 8.39 -18.17
C TYR A 85 2.22 8.86 -18.82
N ASP A 86 3.31 8.13 -18.61
CA ASP A 86 4.64 8.46 -19.14
C ASP A 86 4.72 8.35 -20.68
N LYS A 87 3.77 7.64 -21.30
CA LYS A 87 3.65 7.53 -22.76
C LYS A 87 2.70 8.56 -23.36
N LEU A 88 1.91 9.23 -22.52
CA LEU A 88 0.93 10.25 -22.90
C LEU A 88 1.52 11.65 -22.90
#